data_AF-A0A5C4XA29-F1
#
_entry.id   AF-A0A5C4XA29-F1
#
_cell.length_a   1.000
_cell.length_b   1.000
_cell.length_c   1.000
_cell.angle_alpha   90.00
_cell.angle_beta   90.00
_cell.angle_gamma   90.00
#
_symmetry.space_group_name_H-M   'P 1'
#
loop_
_entity.id
_entity.type
_entity.pdbx_description
1 polymer ?
#
loop_
_entity_poly.entity_id
_entity_poly.type
_entity_poly.pdbx_seq_one_letter_code
_entity_poly.pdbx_strand_id
1 'polypeptide(L)' 'MNSPHRNSRPSTSRPARGNTVSFPNPSSQSLTKRYEQYILLARETAQAGDRVEAENLYQHAEHFYRTAALQKAGLQQ' A
#
# COMPACT_ATOMS: atom_id res chain seq x y z
N MET A 1 32.87 11.99 40.81
CA MET A 1 32.06 10.77 40.60
C MET A 1 30.93 11.14 39.65
N ASN A 2 31.01 10.67 38.40
CA ASN A 2 30.14 11.07 37.29
C ASN A 2 28.79 10.35 37.32
N SER A 3 27.70 11.09 37.18
CA SER A 3 26.33 10.57 37.02
C SER A 3 26.05 10.21 35.54
N PRO A 4 25.37 9.10 35.23
CA PRO A 4 25.06 8.73 33.85
C PRO A 4 23.88 9.54 33.32
N HIS A 5 24.07 10.15 32.15
CA HIS A 5 23.05 10.83 31.36
C HIS A 5 22.09 9.78 30.76
N ARG A 6 20.91 9.57 31.34
CA ARG A 6 19.86 8.76 30.71
C ARG A 6 19.19 9.59 29.63
N ASN A 7 19.51 9.26 28.39
CA ASN A 7 18.92 9.86 27.20
C ASN A 7 17.44 9.41 27.10
N SER A 8 16.54 10.13 27.78
CA SER A 8 15.10 9.98 27.63
C SER A 8 14.73 10.38 26.21
N ARG A 9 14.65 9.39 25.31
CA ARG A 9 14.08 9.56 23.98
C ARG A 9 12.68 10.14 24.15
N PRO A 10 12.34 11.29 23.54
CA PRO A 10 10.97 11.75 23.53
C PRO A 10 10.15 10.70 22.78
N SER A 11 9.26 10.03 23.51
CA SER A 11 8.17 9.27 22.92
C SER A 11 7.29 10.29 22.23
N THR A 12 7.53 10.53 20.94
CA THR A 12 6.64 11.29 20.08
C THR A 12 5.34 10.51 20.02
N SER A 13 4.43 10.81 20.95
CA SER A 13 3.04 10.41 20.93
C SER A 13 2.44 10.93 19.63
N ARG A 14 2.49 10.09 18.58
CA ARG A 14 1.76 10.34 17.34
C ARG A 14 0.30 10.52 17.77
N PRO A 15 -0.33 11.68 17.52
CA PRO A 15 -1.75 11.81 17.78
C PRO A 15 -2.45 10.73 16.95
N ALA A 16 -3.19 9.87 17.64
CA ALA A 16 -4.11 8.95 17.01
C ALA A 16 -5.13 9.79 16.25
N ARG A 17 -4.87 10.02 14.97
CA ARG A 17 -5.82 10.65 14.05
C ARG A 17 -6.91 9.61 13.79
N GLY A 18 -7.81 9.48 14.76
CA GLY A 18 -9.07 8.76 14.66
C GLY A 18 -9.97 9.45 13.66
N ASN A 19 -9.66 9.27 12.38
CA ASN A 19 -10.62 9.44 11.32
C ASN A 19 -10.69 8.07 10.66
N THR A 20 -11.38 7.13 11.30
CA THR A 20 -11.77 5.86 10.67
C THR A 20 -12.77 6.22 9.58
N VAL A 21 -12.27 6.72 8.47
CA VAL A 21 -13.04 6.76 7.23
C VAL A 21 -13.38 5.30 6.99
N SER A 22 -14.66 4.96 7.14
CA SER A 22 -15.20 3.65 6.80
C SER A 22 -15.08 3.49 5.30
N PHE A 23 -13.88 3.18 4.83
CA PHE A 23 -13.67 2.79 3.45
C PHE A 23 -14.38 1.46 3.28
N PRO A 24 -15.39 1.37 2.38
CA PRO A 24 -15.98 0.08 2.08
C PRO A 24 -14.84 -0.83 1.65
N ASN A 25 -14.69 -1.97 2.33
CA ASN A 25 -13.66 -2.94 2.01
C ASN A 25 -13.86 -3.31 0.53
N PRO A 26 -12.89 -2.98 -0.35
CA PRO A 26 -13.02 -3.29 -1.76
C PRO A 26 -13.20 -4.80 -1.89
N SER A 27 -14.15 -5.25 -2.70
CA SER A 27 -14.30 -6.69 -2.95
C SER A 27 -13.07 -7.22 -3.69
N SER A 28 -12.73 -8.49 -3.50
CA SER A 28 -11.61 -9.13 -4.22
C SER A 28 -11.71 -8.93 -5.74
N GLN A 29 -12.92 -9.00 -6.31
CA GLN A 29 -13.17 -8.73 -7.72
C GLN A 29 -12.84 -7.28 -8.12
N SER A 30 -13.17 -6.29 -7.27
CA SER A 30 -12.83 -4.88 -7.54
C SER A 30 -11.32 -4.63 -7.49
N LEU A 31 -10.59 -5.35 -6.63
CA LEU A 31 -9.13 -5.29 -6.55
C LEU A 31 -8.47 -5.89 -7.79
N THR A 32 -8.98 -7.02 -8.29
CA THR A 32 -8.49 -7.62 -9.56
C THR A 32 -8.68 -6.66 -10.73
N LYS A 33 -9.82 -5.98 -10.84
CA LYS A 33 -10.04 -4.97 -11.89
C LYS A 33 -9.04 -3.81 -11.83
N ARG A 34 -8.72 -3.33 -10.62
CA ARG A 34 -7.68 -2.30 -10.44
C ARG A 34 -6.32 -2.82 -10.88
N TYR A 35 -5.94 -4.02 -10.47
CA TYR A 35 -4.72 -4.67 -10.91
C TYR A 35 -4.60 -4.68 -12.45
N GLU A 36 -5.64 -5.15 -13.15
CA GLU A 36 -5.65 -5.21 -14.62
C GLU A 36 -5.45 -3.82 -15.24
N GLN A 37 -6.15 -2.80 -14.72
CA GLN A 37 -6.01 -1.43 -15.18
C GLN A 37 -4.59 -0.89 -15.00
N TYR A 38 -3.98 -1.10 -13.82
CA TYR A 38 -2.62 -0.64 -13.54
C TYR A 38 -1.58 -1.35 -14.40
N ILE A 39 -1.75 -2.65 -14.70
CA ILE A 39 -0.86 -3.37 -15.63
C ILE A 39 -0.93 -2.81 -17.04
N LEU A 40 -2.12 -2.46 -17.54
CA LEU A 40 -2.27 -1.85 -18.85
C LEU A 40 -1.57 -0.48 -18.89
N LEU A 41 -1.83 0.37 -17.89
CA LEU A 41 -1.23 1.70 -17.82
C LEU A 41 0.30 1.65 -17.67
N ALA A 42 0.82 0.70 -16.89
CA ALA A 42 2.27 0.49 -16.73
C ALA A 42 2.94 0.09 -18.06
N ARG A 43 2.25 -0.69 -18.90
CA ARG A 43 2.75 -1.06 -20.22
C ARG A 43 2.74 0.11 -21.18
N GLU A 44 1.67 0.91 -21.17
CA GLU A 44 1.57 2.11 -22.00
C GLU A 44 2.63 3.15 -21.64
N THR A 45 2.84 3.42 -20.34
CA THR A 45 3.89 4.33 -19.86
C THR A 45 5.30 3.82 -20.17
N ALA A 46 5.54 2.51 -20.02
CA ALA A 46 6.81 1.90 -20.43
C ALA A 46 7.06 2.04 -21.94
N GLN A 47 6.03 1.88 -22.78
CA GLN A 47 6.11 2.08 -24.23
C GLN A 47 6.32 3.55 -24.60
N ALA A 48 5.73 4.48 -23.85
CA ALA A 48 5.95 5.92 -24.00
C ALA A 48 7.36 6.37 -23.57
N GLY A 49 8.13 5.48 -22.93
CA GLY A 49 9.51 5.72 -22.49
C GLY A 49 9.65 6.18 -21.04
N ASP A 50 8.54 6.35 -20.32
CA ASP A 50 8.56 6.71 -18.89
C ASP A 50 8.68 5.46 -18.02
N ARG A 51 9.93 5.02 -17.84
CA ARG A 51 10.26 3.82 -17.06
C ARG A 51 10.03 3.98 -15.57
N VAL A 52 10.16 5.19 -15.03
CA VAL A 52 10.00 5.45 -13.59
C VAL A 52 8.53 5.38 -13.23
N GLU A 53 7.67 6.01 -14.03
CA GLU A 53 6.22 5.92 -13.83
C GLU A 53 5.70 4.50 -14.08
N ALA A 54 6.23 3.79 -15.08
CA ALA A 54 5.88 2.39 -15.30
C ALA A 54 6.16 1.51 -14.07
N GLU A 55 7.33 1.68 -13.43
CA GLU A 55 7.69 0.95 -12.20
C GLU A 55 6.76 1.29 -11.03
N ASN A 56 6.43 2.57 -10.85
CA ASN A 56 5.47 3.02 -9.85
C ASN A 56 4.10 2.33 -10.04
N LEU A 57 3.63 2.27 -11.29
CA LEU A 57 2.38 1.60 -11.65
C LEU A 57 2.44 0.09 -11.44
N TYR A 58 3.58 -0.55 -11.71
CA TYR A 58 3.77 -1.98 -11.41
C TYR A 58 3.71 -2.26 -9.91
N GLN A 59 4.28 -1.40 -9.07
CA GLN A 59 4.16 -1.52 -7.61
C GLN A 59 2.70 -1.39 -7.16
N HIS A 60 1.94 -0.46 -7.75
CA HIS A 60 0.50 -0.34 -7.50
C HIS A 60 -0.26 -1.60 -7.90
N ALA A 61 0.01 -2.15 -9.09
CA ALA A 61 -0.60 -3.40 -9.54
C ALA A 61 -0.30 -4.54 -8.57
N GLU A 62 0.96 -4.72 -8.18
CA GLU A 62 1.39 -5.76 -7.24
C GLU A 62 0.70 -5.64 -5.88
N HIS A 63 0.54 -4.42 -5.36
CA HIS A 63 -0.19 -4.17 -4.13
C HIS A 63 -1.64 -4.65 -4.20
N PHE A 64 -2.35 -4.33 -5.28
CA PHE A 64 -3.74 -4.78 -5.46
C PHE A 64 -3.84 -6.29 -5.62
N TYR A 65 -2.90 -6.92 -6.34
CA TYR A 65 -2.84 -8.37 -6.47
C TYR A 65 -2.66 -9.06 -5.11
N ARG A 66 -1.66 -8.61 -4.31
CA ARG A 66 -1.42 -9.15 -2.97
C ARG A 66 -2.62 -8.96 -2.05
N THR A 67 -3.25 -7.79 -2.08
CA THR A 67 -4.43 -7.49 -1.26
C THR A 67 -5.63 -8.35 -1.66
N ALA A 68 -5.86 -8.54 -2.96
CA ALA A 68 -6.93 -9.40 -3.48
C ALA A 68 -6.73 -10.87 -3.06
N ALA A 69 -5.49 -11.34 -3.12
CA ALA A 69 -5.13 -12.69 -2.71
C ALA A 69 -5.34 -12.91 -1.20
N LEU A 70 -4.87 -11.97 -0.36
CA LEU A 70 -5.08 -12.01 1.09
C LEU A 70 -6.56 -12.00 1.46
N GLN A 71 -7.36 -11.16 0.79
CA GLN A 71 -8.80 -11.08 1.04
C GLN A 71 -9.51 -12.38 0.61
N LYS A 72 -9.14 -12.95 -0.54
CA LYS A 72 -9.68 -14.24 -1.00
C LYS A 72 -9.27 -15.40 -0.07
N ALA A 73 -8.08 -15.35 0.51
CA ALA A 73 -7.62 -16.34 1.48
C ALA A 73 -8.35 -16.21 2.83
N GLY A 74 -8.58 -14.98 3.31
CA GLY A 74 -9.33 -14.71 4.54
C GLY A 74 -10.83 -15.02 4.45
N LEU A 75 -11.41 -15.06 3.23
CA LEU A 75 -12.78 -15.50 2.99
C LEU A 75 -12.95 -17.03 2.96
N GLN A 76 -11.87 -17.80 3.00
CA GLN A 76 -11.88 -19.28 2.92
C GLN A 76 -11.54 -19.96 4.26
N GLN A 77 -11.67 -19.25 5.38
CA GLN A 77 -11.56 -19.78 6.75
C GLN A 77 -12.94 -19.81 7.40
#